data_AF-A0A660WUZ4-F1
#
_entry.id   AF-A0A660WUZ4-F1
#
_cell.length_a   1.000
_cell.length_b   1.000
_cell.length_c   1.000
_cell.angle_alpha   90.00
_cell.angle_beta   90.00
_cell.angle_gamma   90.00
#
_symmetry.space_group_name_H-M   'P 1'
#
loop_
_entity.id
_entity.type
_entity.pdbx_description
1 polymer ?
#
loop_
_entity_poly.entity_id
_entity_poly.type
_entity_poly.pdbx_seq_one_letter_code
_entity_poly.pdbx_strand_id
1 'polypeptide(L)'
;SLPLTLYLNRFYTVEFFQKIKTLLKEEGVFTLSIPSKENYLSPELKDLDACIFHTLKKVFPKIVLIPGEELRFLVSVRGSLTGSPQELALRFSSQEVPFKYINQYYFFTKFLPWHMEYIRSVLEKHKARINYDFEPTAYLYGIKYLNSYFKSGLNKLFLWMSHLKISFLFVFISFFFLFVFILRKEFIVPLSTVGMGAAGISCVILSILGFQIIYGYVYYKIGLINAFFMLGIALGSNFSSSLRSKFSLFLPLSLFVFSLLFFSFPYLFKFLSLKTSVLSFLIFFLSLGGGILVGIFFPLANCFYLRKKRQEKELAKKAGFLYACDLIGGAGGGIVLSVVFLPLYGIIKSCNLIGIFLIEEAIFLYLLLKR
;
A
#
# COMPACT_ATOMS: atom_id res chain seq x y z
N SER A 1 8.67 0.83 17.31
CA SER A 1 7.19 0.73 17.23
C SER A 1 6.82 -0.27 16.14
N LEU A 2 5.60 -0.83 16.13
CA LEU A 2 5.20 -1.75 15.05
C LEU A 2 4.88 -0.96 13.76
N PRO A 3 5.24 -1.47 12.57
CA PRO A 3 4.83 -0.88 11.30
C PRO A 3 3.35 -1.18 11.03
N LEU A 4 2.42 -0.52 11.74
CA LEU A 4 0.97 -0.77 11.62
C LEU A 4 0.27 0.12 10.58
N THR A 5 1.03 0.96 9.87
CA THR A 5 0.52 1.77 8.77
C THR A 5 1.59 1.87 7.70
N LEU A 6 1.20 2.16 6.45
CA LEU A 6 2.16 2.42 5.37
C LEU A 6 3.07 3.61 5.68
N TYR A 7 2.54 4.61 6.40
CA TYR A 7 3.32 5.73 6.90
C TYR A 7 4.43 5.29 7.87
N LEU A 8 4.14 4.39 8.80
CA LEU A 8 5.17 3.88 9.72
C LEU A 8 6.11 2.89 9.02
N ASN A 9 5.60 2.11 8.07
CA ASN A 9 6.38 1.11 7.34
C ASN A 9 7.60 1.70 6.64
N ARG A 10 7.52 2.94 6.15
CA ARG A 10 8.64 3.63 5.47
C ARG A 10 9.92 3.71 6.32
N PHE A 11 9.84 3.57 7.64
CA PHE A 11 11.01 3.59 8.53
C PHE A 11 11.67 2.21 8.69
N TYR A 12 11.15 1.20 8.00
CA TYR A 12 11.56 -0.20 8.09
C TYR A 12 11.93 -0.78 6.70
N THR A 13 12.15 0.07 5.69
CA THR A 13 12.41 -0.34 4.31
C THR A 13 13.90 -0.29 3.96
N VAL A 14 14.29 -1.00 2.89
CA VAL A 14 15.64 -0.94 2.34
C VAL A 14 16.03 0.50 2.01
N GLU A 15 15.13 1.25 1.38
CA GLU A 15 15.34 2.63 0.94
C GLU A 15 15.64 3.56 2.12
N PHE A 16 14.89 3.42 3.23
CA PHE A 16 15.15 4.17 4.44
C PHE A 16 16.49 3.81 5.08
N PHE A 17 16.80 2.52 5.21
CA PHE A 17 18.08 2.09 5.76
C PHE A 17 19.27 2.52 4.90
N GLN A 18 19.13 2.53 3.57
CA GLN A 18 20.13 3.09 2.65
C GLN A 18 20.34 4.58 2.91
N LYS A 19 19.27 5.34 3.13
CA LYS A 19 19.37 6.76 3.48
C LYS A 19 20.09 6.96 4.82
N ILE A 20 19.78 6.16 5.84
CA ILE A 20 20.53 6.18 7.11
C ILE A 20 22.01 5.89 6.88
N LYS A 21 22.34 4.87 6.07
CA LYS A 21 23.72 4.53 5.72
C LYS A 21 24.48 5.71 5.11
N THR A 22 23.84 6.52 4.27
CA THR A 22 24.47 7.72 3.67
C THR A 22 24.67 8.87 4.65
N LEU A 23 23.92 8.90 5.76
CA LEU A 23 24.01 9.95 6.78
C LEU A 23 24.97 9.59 7.92
N LEU A 24 25.28 8.30 8.09
CA LEU A 24 26.22 7.83 9.10
C LEU A 24 27.67 8.14 8.70
N LYS A 25 28.49 8.51 9.68
CA LYS A 25 29.95 8.46 9.56
C LYS A 25 30.41 7.02 9.31
N GLU A 26 31.63 6.81 8.80
CA GLU A 26 32.13 5.47 8.45
C GLU A 26 32.02 4.43 9.59
N GLU A 27 32.33 4.86 10.82
CA GLU A 27 32.24 4.04 12.03
C GLU A 27 30.93 4.22 12.80
N GLY A 28 29.98 4.98 12.24
CA GLY A 28 28.69 5.24 12.85
C GLY A 28 27.91 3.95 13.13
N VAL A 29 27.18 3.95 14.24
CA VAL A 29 26.30 2.86 14.65
C VAL A 29 24.86 3.36 14.62
N PHE A 30 23.99 2.60 13.97
CA PHE A 30 22.55 2.82 14.01
C PHE A 30 21.89 1.74 14.86
N THR A 31 20.86 2.14 15.61
CA THR A 31 20.06 1.21 16.41
C THR A 31 18.59 1.31 16.09
N LEU A 32 17.93 0.16 16.02
CA LEU A 32 16.50 0.01 15.81
C LEU A 32 15.97 -1.01 16.82
N SER A 33 14.82 -0.74 17.43
CA SER A 33 14.15 -1.72 18.32
C SER A 33 12.72 -1.96 17.81
N ILE A 34 12.33 -3.24 17.77
CA ILE A 34 10.97 -3.66 17.42
C ILE A 34 10.38 -4.49 18.57
N PRO A 35 9.07 -4.39 18.84
CA PRO A 35 8.42 -5.25 19.80
C PRO A 35 8.61 -6.72 19.41
N SER A 36 9.09 -7.53 20.35
CA SER A 36 9.36 -8.95 20.15
C SER A 36 9.06 -9.69 21.47
N LYS A 37 9.64 -10.87 21.67
CA LYS A 37 9.56 -11.62 22.92
C LYS A 37 10.89 -12.31 23.21
N GLU A 38 11.30 -12.25 24.47
CA GLU A 38 12.57 -12.79 24.92
C GLU A 38 12.58 -14.33 24.86
N ASN A 39 11.52 -15.00 25.33
CA ASN A 39 11.55 -16.45 25.54
C ASN A 39 10.92 -17.28 24.42
N TYR A 40 9.98 -16.70 23.65
CA TYR A 40 9.27 -17.44 22.60
C TYR A 40 8.81 -16.50 21.48
N LEU A 41 9.38 -16.72 20.29
CA LEU A 41 8.93 -16.06 19.06
C LEU A 41 7.75 -16.85 18.48
N SER A 42 6.56 -16.23 18.50
CA SER A 42 5.40 -16.76 17.78
C SER A 42 5.67 -16.77 16.27
N PRO A 43 4.96 -17.59 15.46
CA PRO A 43 5.11 -17.59 14.01
C PRO A 43 4.99 -16.20 13.39
N GLU A 44 4.09 -15.36 13.90
CA GLU A 44 3.86 -13.99 13.40
C GLU A 44 5.03 -13.07 13.73
N LEU A 45 5.60 -13.18 14.94
CA LEU A 45 6.80 -12.43 15.31
C LEU A 45 8.02 -12.90 14.53
N LYS A 46 8.16 -14.21 14.26
CA LYS A 46 9.23 -14.72 13.40
C LYS A 46 9.16 -14.11 12.00
N ASP A 47 7.96 -14.00 11.43
CA ASP A 47 7.75 -13.34 10.14
C ASP A 47 8.22 -11.88 10.17
N LEU A 48 7.79 -11.11 11.17
CA LEU A 48 8.16 -9.69 11.30
C LEU A 48 9.65 -9.49 11.59
N ASP A 49 10.19 -10.18 12.59
CA ASP A 49 11.58 -10.03 13.02
C ASP A 49 12.54 -10.44 11.91
N ALA A 50 12.24 -11.53 11.19
CA ALA A 50 13.05 -11.97 10.06
C ALA A 50 12.93 -11.00 8.89
N CYS A 51 11.75 -10.44 8.61
CA CYS A 51 11.55 -9.42 7.59
C CYS A 51 12.46 -8.20 7.84
N ILE A 52 12.46 -7.67 9.06
CA ILE A 52 13.29 -6.52 9.44
C ILE A 52 14.78 -6.89 9.41
N PHE A 53 15.14 -8.06 9.95
CA PHE A 53 16.51 -8.56 9.96
C PHE A 53 17.09 -8.69 8.54
N HIS A 54 16.39 -9.34 7.62
CA HIS A 54 16.83 -9.51 6.23
C HIS A 54 16.89 -8.17 5.49
N THR A 55 15.98 -7.25 5.80
CA THR A 55 15.97 -5.89 5.24
C THR A 55 17.20 -5.09 5.69
N LEU A 56 17.55 -5.13 6.98
CA LEU A 56 18.78 -4.53 7.51
C LEU A 56 20.04 -5.17 6.92
N LYS A 57 20.08 -6.51 6.84
CA LYS A 57 21.22 -7.30 6.32
C LYS A 57 21.54 -6.96 4.86
N LYS A 58 20.56 -6.49 4.08
CA LYS A 58 20.77 -6.01 2.71
C LYS A 58 21.60 -4.71 2.63
N VAL A 59 21.59 -3.90 3.69
CA VAL A 59 22.20 -2.56 3.70
C VAL A 59 23.46 -2.51 4.56
N PHE A 60 23.42 -3.15 5.73
CA PHE A 60 24.47 -3.16 6.73
C PHE A 60 25.14 -4.55 6.82
N PRO A 61 26.46 -4.64 6.63
CA PRO A 61 27.19 -5.90 6.69
C PRO A 61 27.35 -6.43 8.13
N LYS A 62 27.45 -5.54 9.13
CA LYS A 62 27.59 -5.91 10.54
C LYS A 62 26.29 -5.66 11.29
N ILE A 63 25.77 -6.71 11.94
CA ILE A 63 24.53 -6.68 12.73
C ILE A 63 24.74 -7.44 14.04
N VAL A 64 24.52 -6.79 15.18
CA VAL A 64 24.41 -7.43 16.50
C VAL A 64 22.95 -7.38 16.94
N LEU A 65 22.44 -8.52 17.40
CA LEU A 65 21.08 -8.66 17.90
C LEU A 65 21.12 -8.71 19.43
N ILE A 66 20.25 -7.94 20.08
CA ILE A 66 20.07 -7.98 21.53
C ILE A 66 18.62 -8.42 21.79
N PRO A 67 18.40 -9.69 22.18
CA PRO A 67 17.08 -10.19 22.53
C PRO A 67 16.52 -9.54 23.80
N GLY A 68 15.19 -9.46 23.89
CA GLY A 68 14.46 -8.92 25.03
C GLY A 68 12.96 -8.82 24.73
N GLU A 69 12.21 -8.08 25.54
CA GLU A 69 10.82 -7.69 25.20
C GLU A 69 10.74 -6.89 23.91
N GLU A 70 11.82 -6.18 23.58
CA GLU A 70 12.08 -5.65 22.25
C GLU A 70 13.34 -6.32 21.68
N LEU A 71 13.28 -6.72 20.42
CA LEU A 71 14.46 -7.14 19.69
C LEU A 71 15.18 -5.88 19.20
N ARG A 72 16.38 -5.64 19.72
CA ARG A 72 17.20 -4.51 19.32
C ARG A 72 18.27 -4.93 18.33
N PHE A 73 18.35 -4.18 17.24
CA PHE A 73 19.38 -4.30 16.23
C PHE A 73 20.40 -3.19 16.45
N LEU A 74 21.68 -3.56 16.45
CA LEU A 74 22.80 -2.65 16.34
C LEU A 74 23.47 -2.93 15.00
N VAL A 75 23.55 -1.93 14.13
CA VAL A 75 24.07 -2.10 12.77
C VAL A 75 25.11 -1.06 12.44
N SER A 76 26.11 -1.46 11.66
CA SER A 76 27.17 -0.58 11.20
C SER A 76 27.75 -1.05 9.87
N VAL A 77 28.36 -0.12 9.15
CA VAL A 77 29.10 -0.41 7.91
C VAL A 77 30.50 -0.90 8.25
N ARG A 78 31.28 -0.11 9.01
CA ARG A 78 32.65 -0.45 9.40
C ARG A 78 32.92 -0.44 10.89
N GLY A 79 32.07 0.20 11.70
CA GLY A 79 32.25 0.37 13.14
C GLY A 79 32.49 -0.95 13.90
N SER A 80 33.20 -0.85 15.03
CA SER A 80 33.43 -2.00 15.92
C SER A 80 32.17 -2.29 16.73
N LEU A 81 31.37 -3.22 16.20
CA LEU A 81 30.25 -3.79 16.93
C LEU A 81 30.70 -5.06 17.63
N THR A 82 30.42 -5.15 18.93
CA THR A 82 30.68 -6.35 19.72
C THR A 82 29.40 -6.76 20.44
N GLY A 83 29.11 -8.06 20.42
CA GLY A 83 28.13 -8.69 21.29
C GLY A 83 28.76 -9.29 22.54
N SER A 84 30.09 -9.17 22.72
CA SER A 84 30.79 -9.79 23.84
C SER A 84 30.49 -9.06 25.15
N PRO A 85 29.87 -9.73 26.15
CA PRO A 85 29.58 -9.09 27.43
C PRO A 85 30.86 -8.66 28.15
N GLN A 86 31.96 -9.42 28.00
CA GLN A 86 33.26 -9.09 28.60
C GLN A 86 33.83 -7.78 28.03
N GLU A 87 33.81 -7.65 26.70
CA GLU A 87 34.34 -6.46 26.03
C GLU A 87 33.49 -5.21 26.37
N LEU A 88 32.17 -5.36 26.40
CA LEU A 88 31.27 -4.28 26.78
C LEU A 88 31.44 -3.87 28.24
N ALA A 89 31.60 -4.82 29.16
CA ALA A 89 31.87 -4.54 30.57
C ALA A 89 33.20 -3.80 30.75
N LEU A 90 34.26 -4.20 30.06
CA LEU A 90 35.56 -3.52 30.09
C LEU A 90 35.46 -2.09 29.56
N ARG A 91 34.81 -1.89 28.40
CA ARG A 91 34.57 -0.56 27.84
C ARG A 91 33.74 0.30 28.78
N PHE A 92 32.74 -0.27 29.45
CA PHE A 92 31.92 0.45 30.42
C PHE A 92 32.72 0.88 31.65
N SER A 93 33.52 -0.01 32.23
CA SER A 93 34.36 0.31 33.40
C SER A 93 35.43 1.35 33.11
N SER A 94 35.83 1.53 31.85
CA SER A 94 36.74 2.60 31.42
C SER A 94 36.09 3.98 31.26
N GLN A 95 34.76 4.09 31.39
CA GLN A 95 34.04 5.36 31.31
C GLN A 95 33.72 5.91 32.70
N GLU A 96 33.99 7.19 32.92
CA GLU A 96 33.68 7.89 34.19
C GLU A 96 32.21 8.37 34.28
N VAL A 97 31.31 7.82 33.47
CA VAL A 97 29.93 8.28 33.42
C VAL A 97 29.10 7.60 34.52
N PRO A 98 28.49 8.37 35.45
CA PRO A 98 27.67 7.78 36.50
C PRO A 98 26.33 7.29 35.93
N PHE A 99 26.14 5.96 35.86
CA PHE A 99 24.89 5.34 35.46
C PHE A 99 24.09 4.87 36.66
N LYS A 100 22.79 5.22 36.71
CA LYS A 100 21.88 4.84 37.81
C LYS A 100 21.36 3.40 37.72
N TYR A 101 21.23 2.86 36.51
CA TYR A 101 20.55 1.58 36.24
C TYR A 101 21.43 0.53 35.54
N ILE A 102 22.62 0.91 35.09
CA ILE A 102 23.52 0.03 34.34
C ILE A 102 24.81 -0.11 35.14
N ASN A 103 25.22 -1.35 35.37
CA ASN A 103 26.53 -1.69 35.94
C ASN A 103 27.23 -2.70 35.02
N GLN A 104 28.47 -3.05 35.32
CA GLN A 104 29.23 -4.03 34.51
C GLN A 104 28.52 -5.39 34.35
N TYR A 105 27.75 -5.83 35.35
CA TYR A 105 27.01 -7.10 35.33
C TYR A 105 25.78 -7.06 34.41
N TYR A 106 25.27 -5.87 34.10
CA TYR A 106 24.15 -5.68 33.17
C TYR A 106 24.44 -6.37 31.82
N PHE A 107 25.66 -6.22 31.30
CA PHE A 107 26.05 -6.81 30.01
C PHE A 107 26.00 -8.34 30.05
N PHE A 108 26.41 -8.96 31.15
CA PHE A 108 26.35 -10.43 31.30
C PHE A 108 24.92 -10.97 31.40
N THR A 109 23.96 -10.15 31.85
CA THR A 109 22.55 -10.54 31.89
C THR A 109 21.83 -10.33 30.55
N LYS A 110 22.19 -9.29 29.79
CA LYS A 110 21.50 -8.91 28.55
C LYS A 110 22.16 -9.42 27.27
N PHE A 111 23.48 -9.62 27.26
CA PHE A 111 24.23 -10.09 26.09
C PHE A 111 24.63 -11.56 26.26
N LEU A 112 23.64 -12.42 26.50
CA LEU A 112 23.85 -13.86 26.62
C LEU A 112 24.23 -14.47 25.26
N PRO A 113 25.46 -15.02 25.07
CA PRO A 113 25.93 -15.46 23.75
C PRO A 113 25.03 -16.52 23.11
N TRP A 114 24.59 -17.50 23.90
CA TRP A 114 23.69 -18.56 23.43
C TRP A 114 22.35 -18.01 22.94
N HIS A 115 21.82 -16.96 23.60
CA HIS A 115 20.51 -16.41 23.27
C HIS A 115 20.57 -15.56 22.00
N MET A 116 21.61 -14.73 21.87
CA MET A 116 21.86 -13.95 20.66
C MET A 116 22.04 -14.87 19.44
N GLU A 117 22.79 -15.96 19.60
CA GLU A 117 23.01 -16.94 18.53
C GLU A 117 21.74 -17.73 18.20
N TYR A 118 20.95 -18.13 19.20
CA TYR A 118 19.65 -18.76 18.98
C TYR A 118 18.74 -17.88 18.13
N ILE A 119 18.53 -16.62 18.53
CA ILE A 119 17.68 -15.69 17.78
C ILE A 119 18.22 -15.46 16.38
N ARG A 120 19.54 -15.21 16.23
CA ARG A 120 20.17 -15.07 14.91
C ARG A 120 19.88 -16.28 14.02
N SER A 121 20.08 -17.49 14.53
CA SER A 121 19.87 -18.73 13.78
C SER A 121 18.41 -18.91 13.34
N VAL A 122 17.45 -18.51 14.18
CA VAL A 122 16.01 -18.54 13.86
C VAL A 122 15.71 -17.57 12.72
N LEU A 123 16.21 -16.33 12.80
CA LEU A 123 15.95 -15.29 11.79
C LEU A 123 16.64 -15.60 10.46
N GLU A 124 17.85 -16.17 10.49
CA GLU A 124 18.56 -16.56 9.27
C GLU A 124 17.91 -17.73 8.53
N LYS A 125 17.38 -18.71 9.26
CA LYS A 125 16.69 -19.87 8.68
C LYS A 125 15.26 -19.55 8.22
N HIS A 126 14.60 -18.58 8.86
CA HIS A 126 13.22 -18.23 8.54
C HIS A 126 13.13 -17.43 7.24
N LYS A 127 12.34 -17.93 6.29
CA LYS A 127 12.12 -17.27 5.00
C LYS A 127 11.07 -16.17 5.15
N ALA A 128 11.52 -14.93 5.28
CA ALA A 128 10.66 -13.75 5.23
C ALA A 128 10.96 -12.89 4.00
N ARG A 129 9.95 -12.18 3.50
CA ARG A 129 10.13 -11.24 2.40
C ARG A 129 10.84 -9.98 2.88
N ILE A 130 11.65 -9.37 2.01
CA ILE A 130 12.32 -8.10 2.29
C ILE A 130 11.30 -6.97 2.18
N ASN A 131 11.44 -5.93 3.01
CA ASN A 131 10.54 -4.79 3.03
C ASN A 131 11.07 -3.65 2.15
N TYR A 132 10.26 -3.21 1.19
CA TYR A 132 10.55 -2.09 0.30
C TYR A 132 9.45 -1.04 0.39
N ASP A 133 9.73 0.17 -0.06
CA ASP A 133 8.77 1.27 -0.08
C ASP A 133 7.46 0.92 -0.82
N PHE A 134 7.55 0.29 -2.00
CA PHE A 134 6.39 -0.09 -2.81
C PHE A 134 5.91 -1.54 -2.60
N GLU A 135 6.62 -2.30 -1.76
CA GLU A 135 6.25 -3.65 -1.32
C GLU A 135 6.35 -3.73 0.23
N PRO A 136 5.35 -3.17 0.94
CA PRO A 136 5.39 -2.93 2.38
C PRO A 136 5.11 -4.22 3.19
N THR A 137 6.01 -5.19 3.11
CA THR A 137 5.85 -6.52 3.72
C THR A 137 5.89 -6.49 5.25
N ALA A 138 6.64 -5.55 5.85
CA ALA A 138 6.66 -5.45 7.30
C ALA A 138 5.29 -4.96 7.85
N TYR A 139 4.57 -4.13 7.11
CA TYR A 139 3.19 -3.74 7.44
C TYR A 139 2.23 -4.93 7.45
N LEU A 140 2.33 -5.82 6.46
CA LEU A 140 1.56 -7.06 6.42
C LEU A 140 1.81 -7.92 7.66
N TYR A 141 3.09 -8.12 8.02
CA TYR A 141 3.44 -8.91 9.21
C TYR A 141 3.04 -8.22 10.51
N GLY A 142 3.13 -6.89 10.58
CA GLY A 142 2.64 -6.09 11.70
C GLY A 142 1.13 -6.24 11.93
N ILE A 143 0.33 -6.18 10.86
CA ILE A 143 -1.12 -6.45 10.94
C ILE A 143 -1.37 -7.90 11.37
N LYS A 144 -0.68 -8.88 10.77
CA LYS A 144 -0.85 -10.30 11.14
C LYS A 144 -0.57 -10.53 12.62
N TYR A 145 0.49 -9.91 13.14
CA TYR A 145 0.83 -9.96 14.56
C TYR A 145 -0.23 -9.27 15.42
N LEU A 146 -0.67 -8.07 15.08
CA LEU A 146 -1.73 -7.37 15.83
C LEU A 146 -3.01 -8.20 15.85
N ASN A 147 -3.39 -8.75 14.71
CA ASN A 147 -4.55 -9.62 14.56
C ASN A 147 -4.44 -10.90 15.39
N SER A 148 -3.23 -11.42 15.66
CA SER A 148 -3.06 -12.60 16.52
C SER A 148 -3.57 -12.40 17.96
N TYR A 149 -3.63 -11.14 18.44
CA TYR A 149 -4.25 -10.81 19.72
C TYR A 149 -5.77 -10.93 19.70
N PHE A 150 -6.38 -10.73 18.53
CA PHE A 150 -7.83 -10.79 18.34
C PHE A 150 -8.19 -12.15 17.75
N LYS A 151 -8.72 -13.07 18.58
CA LYS A 151 -9.26 -14.39 18.16
C LYS A 151 -10.54 -14.22 17.33
N SER A 152 -10.46 -13.57 16.17
CA SER A 152 -11.62 -13.22 15.33
C SER A 152 -11.65 -14.04 14.05
N GLY A 153 -12.86 -14.22 13.49
CA GLY A 153 -13.06 -14.84 12.18
C GLY A 153 -12.38 -14.08 11.03
N LEU A 154 -12.09 -12.78 11.22
CA LEU A 154 -11.40 -11.95 10.24
C LEU A 154 -9.96 -12.43 9.97
N ASN A 155 -9.30 -13.03 10.96
CA ASN A 155 -7.96 -13.62 10.76
C ASN A 155 -8.00 -14.77 9.76
N LYS A 156 -9.04 -15.61 9.84
CA LYS A 156 -9.23 -16.73 8.89
C LYS A 156 -9.49 -16.22 7.48
N LEU A 157 -10.33 -15.19 7.36
CA LEU A 157 -10.62 -14.52 6.09
C LEU A 157 -9.36 -13.91 5.48
N PHE A 158 -8.58 -13.18 6.26
CA PHE A 158 -7.33 -12.57 5.81
C PHE A 158 -6.28 -13.60 5.38
N LEU A 159 -6.11 -14.68 6.17
CA LEU A 159 -5.22 -15.79 5.82
C LEU A 159 -5.67 -16.47 4.53
N TRP A 160 -6.97 -16.76 4.38
CA TRP A 160 -7.52 -17.35 3.17
C TRP A 160 -7.25 -16.46 1.94
N MET A 161 -7.49 -15.15 2.04
CA MET A 161 -7.19 -14.20 0.97
C MET A 161 -5.70 -14.11 0.65
N SER A 162 -4.82 -14.26 1.64
CA SER A 162 -3.36 -14.24 1.43
C SER A 162 -2.84 -15.42 0.60
N HIS A 163 -3.58 -16.52 0.55
CA HIS A 163 -3.24 -17.70 -0.26
C HIS A 163 -3.85 -17.66 -1.67
N LEU A 164 -4.78 -16.74 -1.94
CA LEU A 164 -5.37 -16.61 -3.27
C LEU A 164 -4.33 -16.08 -4.26
N LYS A 165 -4.13 -16.83 -5.34
CA LYS A 165 -3.34 -16.34 -6.47
C LYS A 165 -4.10 -15.21 -7.16
N ILE A 166 -3.40 -14.13 -7.46
CA ILE A 166 -3.91 -12.98 -8.21
C ILE A 166 -4.57 -13.41 -9.53
N SER A 167 -4.02 -14.44 -10.19
CA SER A 167 -4.58 -15.00 -11.43
C SER A 167 -6.00 -15.56 -11.26
N PHE A 168 -6.34 -16.10 -10.08
CA PHE A 168 -7.67 -16.61 -9.80
C PHE A 168 -8.69 -15.47 -9.66
N LEU A 169 -8.30 -14.37 -9.02
CA LEU A 169 -9.15 -13.17 -8.92
C LEU A 169 -9.49 -12.61 -10.30
N PHE A 170 -8.49 -12.57 -11.20
CA PHE A 170 -8.70 -12.16 -12.58
C PHE A 170 -9.74 -13.03 -13.28
N VAL A 171 -9.52 -14.35 -13.34
CA VAL A 171 -10.44 -15.29 -14.01
C VAL A 171 -11.86 -15.21 -13.43
N PHE A 172 -11.98 -15.09 -12.11
CA PHE A 172 -13.27 -14.99 -11.44
C PHE A 172 -14.02 -13.71 -11.85
N ILE A 173 -13.33 -12.57 -11.92
CA ILE A 173 -13.93 -11.29 -12.30
C ILE A 173 -14.26 -11.27 -13.80
N SER A 174 -13.39 -11.78 -14.67
CA SER A 174 -13.70 -11.92 -16.10
C SER A 174 -14.95 -12.77 -16.32
N PHE A 175 -15.08 -13.89 -15.59
CA PHE A 175 -16.25 -14.77 -15.68
C PHE A 175 -17.51 -14.10 -15.14
N PHE A 176 -17.40 -13.35 -14.04
CA PHE A 176 -18.52 -12.57 -13.50
C PHE A 176 -19.02 -11.51 -14.49
N PHE A 177 -18.12 -10.74 -15.10
CA PHE A 177 -18.49 -9.77 -16.13
C PHE A 177 -19.09 -10.43 -17.37
N LEU A 178 -18.52 -11.56 -17.82
CA LEU A 178 -19.06 -12.33 -18.93
C LEU A 178 -20.47 -12.86 -18.62
N PHE A 179 -20.70 -13.38 -17.42
CA PHE A 179 -22.00 -13.86 -16.96
C PHE A 179 -23.05 -12.73 -16.96
N VAL A 180 -22.70 -11.57 -16.42
CA VAL A 180 -23.56 -10.37 -16.45
C VAL A 180 -23.80 -9.90 -17.88
N PHE A 181 -22.77 -9.92 -18.74
CA PHE A 181 -22.89 -9.53 -20.14
C PHE A 181 -23.82 -10.46 -20.94
N ILE A 182 -23.85 -11.76 -20.64
CA ILE A 182 -24.72 -12.71 -21.33
C ILE A 182 -26.17 -12.58 -20.81
N LEU A 183 -26.36 -12.56 -19.49
CA LEU A 183 -27.69 -12.71 -18.88
C LEU A 183 -28.38 -11.40 -18.51
N ARG A 184 -27.64 -10.33 -18.23
CA ARG A 184 -28.12 -9.09 -17.59
C ARG A 184 -27.42 -7.84 -18.15
N LYS A 185 -27.42 -7.68 -19.47
CA LYS A 185 -26.72 -6.58 -20.20
C LYS A 185 -27.02 -5.17 -19.68
N GLU A 186 -28.24 -4.95 -19.19
CA GLU A 186 -28.67 -3.67 -18.61
C GLU A 186 -27.88 -3.26 -17.36
N PHE A 187 -27.19 -4.20 -16.70
CA PHE A 187 -26.35 -3.96 -15.52
C PHE A 187 -24.89 -3.65 -15.84
N ILE A 188 -24.43 -3.76 -17.11
CA ILE A 188 -23.03 -3.49 -17.47
C ILE A 188 -22.66 -2.04 -17.16
N VAL A 189 -23.50 -1.07 -17.53
CA VAL A 189 -23.24 0.36 -17.27
C VAL A 189 -23.26 0.68 -15.78
N PRO A 190 -24.26 0.25 -14.98
CA PRO A 190 -24.19 0.34 -13.52
C PRO A 190 -22.94 -0.30 -12.92
N LEU A 191 -22.54 -1.49 -13.38
CA LEU A 191 -21.37 -2.20 -12.87
C LEU A 191 -20.06 -1.45 -13.19
N SER A 192 -19.92 -0.92 -14.41
CA SER A 192 -18.79 -0.04 -14.76
C SER A 192 -18.81 1.29 -13.99
N THR A 193 -19.98 1.73 -13.52
CA THR A 193 -20.08 2.90 -12.61
C THR A 193 -19.55 2.56 -11.21
N VAL A 194 -19.81 1.34 -10.72
CA VAL A 194 -19.17 0.82 -9.49
C VAL A 194 -17.65 0.77 -9.67
N GLY A 195 -17.17 0.22 -10.79
CA GLY A 195 -15.74 0.16 -11.11
C GLY A 195 -15.08 1.53 -11.20
N MET A 196 -15.74 2.48 -11.86
CA MET A 196 -15.27 3.87 -11.94
C MET A 196 -15.21 4.54 -10.56
N GLY A 197 -16.23 4.39 -9.72
CA GLY A 197 -16.22 4.93 -8.35
C GLY A 197 -15.09 4.32 -7.50
N ALA A 198 -14.89 3.00 -7.61
CA ALA A 198 -13.80 2.29 -6.94
C ALA A 198 -12.42 2.76 -7.43
N ALA A 199 -12.24 2.97 -8.73
CA ALA A 199 -11.02 3.50 -9.32
C ALA A 199 -10.78 4.97 -8.93
N GLY A 200 -11.82 5.79 -8.86
CA GLY A 200 -11.75 7.19 -8.43
C GLY A 200 -11.18 7.32 -7.02
N ILE A 201 -11.79 6.64 -6.03
CA ILE A 201 -11.28 6.66 -4.66
C ILE A 201 -9.89 6.02 -4.55
N SER A 202 -9.64 4.96 -5.33
CA SER A 202 -8.34 4.27 -5.35
C SER A 202 -7.23 5.20 -5.83
N CYS A 203 -7.49 6.01 -6.86
CA CYS A 203 -6.56 7.01 -7.36
C CYS A 203 -6.18 8.02 -6.27
N VAL A 204 -7.17 8.53 -5.54
CA VAL A 204 -6.94 9.46 -4.41
C VAL A 204 -6.10 8.80 -3.31
N ILE A 205 -6.49 7.60 -2.87
CA ILE A 205 -5.77 6.85 -1.82
C ILE A 205 -4.33 6.58 -2.25
N LEU A 206 -4.10 6.09 -3.48
CA LEU A 206 -2.76 5.82 -4.00
C LEU A 206 -1.92 7.09 -4.10
N SER A 207 -2.48 8.21 -4.55
CA SER A 207 -1.77 9.49 -4.57
C SER A 207 -1.36 9.95 -3.17
N ILE A 208 -2.24 9.82 -2.18
CA ILE A 208 -1.91 10.14 -0.77
C ILE A 208 -0.78 9.23 -0.28
N LEU A 209 -0.88 7.92 -0.51
CA LEU A 209 0.12 6.96 -0.04
C LEU A 209 1.47 7.11 -0.73
N GLY A 210 1.48 7.29 -2.06
CA GLY A 210 2.69 7.56 -2.82
C GLY A 210 3.40 8.82 -2.31
N PHE A 211 2.63 9.87 -2.00
CA PHE A 211 3.16 11.07 -1.38
C PHE A 211 3.78 10.77 -0.01
N GLN A 212 3.07 10.03 0.85
CA GLN A 212 3.53 9.68 2.21
C GLN A 212 4.81 8.85 2.25
N ILE A 213 4.95 7.92 1.30
CA ILE A 213 6.12 7.05 1.19
C ILE A 213 7.33 7.88 0.75
N ILE A 214 7.20 8.70 -0.29
CA ILE A 214 8.33 9.40 -0.92
C ILE A 214 8.74 10.65 -0.13
N TYR A 215 7.78 11.52 0.17
CA TYR A 215 8.06 12.85 0.73
C TYR A 215 7.73 12.95 2.22
N GLY A 216 7.08 11.94 2.77
CA GLY A 216 6.56 11.97 4.13
C GLY A 216 5.22 12.69 4.23
N TYR A 217 4.87 13.12 5.43
CA TYR A 217 3.49 13.47 5.77
C TYR A 217 3.35 14.96 6.05
N VAL A 218 2.41 15.61 5.34
CA VAL A 218 1.98 16.99 5.61
C VAL A 218 0.46 17.08 5.39
N TYR A 219 -0.29 17.39 6.46
CA TYR A 219 -1.76 17.35 6.47
C TYR A 219 -2.40 18.14 5.30
N TYR A 220 -1.95 19.37 5.04
CA TYR A 220 -2.57 20.21 4.00
C TYR A 220 -2.41 19.63 2.58
N LYS A 221 -1.38 18.81 2.33
CA LYS A 221 -1.16 18.21 1.00
C LYS A 221 -2.17 17.11 0.67
N ILE A 222 -2.72 16.45 1.69
CA ILE A 222 -3.86 15.53 1.51
C ILE A 222 -5.10 16.32 1.07
N GLY A 223 -5.34 17.47 1.71
CA GLY A 223 -6.39 18.40 1.29
C GLY A 223 -6.22 18.86 -0.17
N LEU A 224 -4.99 19.19 -0.58
CA LEU A 224 -4.69 19.56 -1.98
C LEU A 224 -4.93 18.40 -2.96
N ILE A 225 -4.51 17.17 -2.62
CA ILE A 225 -4.78 15.98 -3.46
C ILE A 225 -6.28 15.83 -3.70
N ASN A 226 -7.08 15.92 -2.63
CA ASN A 226 -8.54 15.85 -2.73
C ASN A 226 -9.12 17.02 -3.52
N ALA A 227 -8.63 18.24 -3.31
CA ALA A 227 -9.09 19.43 -4.02
C ALA A 227 -8.81 19.35 -5.53
N PHE A 228 -7.62 18.91 -5.92
CA PHE A 228 -7.26 18.71 -7.33
C PHE A 228 -8.08 17.58 -7.98
N PHE A 229 -8.36 16.50 -7.24
CA PHE A 229 -9.27 15.45 -7.71
C PHE A 229 -10.69 16.00 -7.96
N MET A 230 -11.23 16.76 -7.00
CA MET A 230 -12.56 17.39 -7.13
C MET A 230 -12.61 18.42 -8.26
N LEU A 231 -11.56 19.22 -8.42
CA LEU A 231 -11.40 20.15 -9.54
C LEU A 231 -11.34 19.39 -10.87
N GLY A 232 -10.66 18.24 -10.90
CA GLY A 232 -10.67 17.33 -12.04
C GLY A 232 -12.08 16.85 -12.39
N ILE A 233 -12.86 16.40 -11.40
CA ILE A 233 -14.27 15.99 -11.63
C ILE A 233 -15.08 17.13 -12.23
N ALA A 234 -14.96 18.35 -11.68
CA ALA A 234 -15.68 19.52 -12.17
C ALA A 234 -15.33 19.83 -13.64
N LEU A 235 -14.04 19.84 -13.98
CA LEU A 235 -13.57 20.07 -15.35
C LEU A 235 -14.01 18.96 -16.30
N GLY A 236 -13.86 17.69 -15.90
CA GLY A 236 -14.27 16.54 -16.70
C GLY A 236 -15.77 16.52 -16.96
N SER A 237 -16.58 16.84 -15.94
CA SER A 237 -18.03 16.92 -16.06
C SER A 237 -18.47 18.04 -16.99
N ASN A 238 -17.84 19.21 -16.92
CA ASN A 238 -18.12 20.30 -17.84
C ASN A 238 -17.77 19.91 -19.29
N PHE A 239 -16.59 19.30 -19.50
CA PHE A 239 -16.13 18.86 -20.82
C PHE A 239 -16.99 17.72 -21.40
N SER A 240 -17.58 16.89 -20.55
CA SER A 240 -18.46 15.78 -20.97
C SER A 240 -19.67 16.27 -21.78
N SER A 241 -20.12 17.52 -21.59
CA SER A 241 -21.26 18.10 -22.31
C SER A 241 -21.05 18.10 -23.83
N SER A 242 -19.86 18.50 -24.28
CA SER A 242 -19.45 18.50 -25.69
C SER A 242 -19.24 17.10 -26.27
N LEU A 243 -19.04 16.09 -25.42
CA LEU A 243 -18.80 14.70 -25.81
C LEU A 243 -20.07 13.85 -25.83
N ARG A 244 -21.23 14.40 -25.42
CA ARG A 244 -22.49 13.64 -25.32
C ARG A 244 -22.90 12.98 -26.63
N SER A 245 -22.65 13.60 -27.78
CA SER A 245 -22.98 13.01 -29.09
C SER A 245 -22.11 11.79 -29.44
N LYS A 246 -20.94 11.66 -28.82
CA LYS A 246 -19.95 10.60 -29.06
C LYS A 246 -19.80 9.67 -27.85
N PHE A 247 -20.82 9.56 -27.00
CA PHE A 247 -20.76 8.77 -25.76
C PHE A 247 -20.31 7.32 -25.99
N SER A 248 -20.65 6.72 -27.14
CA SER A 248 -20.30 5.33 -27.49
C SER A 248 -18.79 5.08 -27.59
N LEU A 249 -18.02 6.13 -27.91
CA LEU A 249 -16.57 6.09 -27.94
C LEU A 249 -15.97 6.50 -26.58
N PHE A 250 -16.47 7.60 -25.99
CA PHE A 250 -15.84 8.20 -24.81
C PHE A 250 -16.09 7.45 -23.50
N LEU A 251 -17.20 6.70 -23.36
CA LEU A 251 -17.39 5.81 -22.19
C LEU A 251 -16.25 4.78 -22.06
N PRO A 252 -16.07 3.85 -23.01
CA PRO A 252 -15.04 2.83 -22.89
C PRO A 252 -13.63 3.43 -22.94
N LEU A 253 -13.43 4.52 -23.70
CA LEU A 253 -12.15 5.22 -23.75
C LEU A 253 -11.74 5.79 -22.40
N SER A 254 -12.67 6.37 -21.63
CA SER A 254 -12.34 6.93 -20.31
C SER A 254 -11.86 5.87 -19.32
N LEU A 255 -12.48 4.68 -19.30
CA LEU A 255 -12.02 3.54 -18.50
C LEU A 255 -10.67 3.01 -18.99
N PHE A 256 -10.49 2.89 -20.30
CA PHE A 256 -9.23 2.47 -20.89
C PHE A 256 -8.08 3.44 -20.54
N VAL A 257 -8.28 4.75 -20.67
CA VAL A 257 -7.26 5.74 -20.28
C VAL A 257 -7.00 5.69 -18.78
N PHE A 258 -8.03 5.47 -17.96
CA PHE A 258 -7.84 5.34 -16.52
C PHE A 258 -7.02 4.09 -16.18
N SER A 259 -7.24 2.98 -16.88
CA SER A 259 -6.43 1.76 -16.72
C SER A 259 -4.95 1.99 -17.00
N LEU A 260 -4.63 2.74 -18.07
CA LEU A 260 -3.26 3.10 -18.41
C LEU A 260 -2.62 3.97 -17.32
N LEU A 261 -3.41 4.89 -16.76
CA LEU A 261 -2.98 5.71 -15.64
C LEU A 261 -2.64 4.81 -14.43
N PHE A 262 -3.48 3.81 -14.10
CA PHE A 262 -3.19 2.79 -13.07
C PHE A 262 -1.90 2.00 -13.33
N PHE A 263 -1.66 1.52 -14.56
CA PHE A 263 -0.39 0.84 -14.87
C PHE A 263 0.82 1.77 -14.74
N SER A 264 0.66 3.08 -14.96
CA SER A 264 1.74 4.05 -14.87
C SER A 264 2.11 4.45 -13.44
N PHE A 265 1.18 4.36 -12.48
CA PHE A 265 1.36 4.78 -11.08
C PHE A 265 2.67 4.25 -10.43
N PRO A 266 2.95 2.93 -10.46
CA PRO A 266 4.16 2.39 -9.82
C PRO A 266 5.46 2.95 -10.42
N TYR A 267 5.49 3.13 -11.73
CA TYR A 267 6.65 3.67 -12.44
C TYR A 267 6.83 5.16 -12.15
N LEU A 268 5.73 5.91 -12.08
CA LEU A 268 5.74 7.31 -11.70
C LEU A 268 6.24 7.49 -10.26
N PHE A 269 5.77 6.69 -9.31
CA PHE A 269 6.24 6.76 -7.93
C PHE A 269 7.71 6.39 -7.80
N LYS A 270 8.17 5.33 -8.49
CA LYS A 270 9.59 4.99 -8.54
C LYS A 270 10.43 6.12 -9.15
N PHE A 271 9.97 6.74 -10.23
CA PHE A 271 10.65 7.88 -10.85
C PHE A 271 10.73 9.08 -9.90
N LEU A 272 9.64 9.40 -9.21
CA LEU A 272 9.56 10.48 -8.23
C LEU A 272 10.48 10.24 -7.02
N SER A 273 10.65 8.98 -6.59
CA SER A 273 11.54 8.63 -5.47
C SER A 273 13.01 8.95 -5.72
N LEU A 274 13.43 9.01 -6.99
CA LEU A 274 14.80 9.29 -7.39
C LEU A 274 15.10 10.80 -7.54
N LYS A 275 14.08 11.65 -7.46
CA LYS A 275 14.17 13.07 -7.83
C LYS A 275 13.80 14.00 -6.68
N THR A 276 14.10 15.29 -6.85
CA THR A 276 13.97 16.34 -5.82
C THR A 276 12.51 16.64 -5.43
N SER A 277 12.35 17.35 -4.30
CA SER A 277 11.07 17.75 -3.70
C SER A 277 10.12 18.51 -4.64
N VAL A 278 10.64 19.19 -5.66
CA VAL A 278 9.83 19.99 -6.61
C VAL A 278 8.91 19.10 -7.46
N LEU A 279 9.31 17.87 -7.77
CA LEU A 279 8.47 16.95 -8.56
C LEU A 279 7.28 16.40 -7.77
N SER A 280 7.18 16.70 -6.47
CA SER A 280 6.04 16.29 -5.64
C SER A 280 4.70 16.88 -6.13
N PHE A 281 4.71 18.00 -6.85
CA PHE A 281 3.52 18.59 -7.47
C PHE A 281 2.89 17.69 -8.54
N LEU A 282 3.66 16.79 -9.18
CA LEU A 282 3.12 15.86 -10.19
C LEU A 282 2.04 14.92 -9.62
N ILE A 283 2.09 14.62 -8.32
CA ILE A 283 1.07 13.78 -7.66
C ILE A 283 -0.30 14.48 -7.67
N PHE A 284 -0.34 15.81 -7.56
CA PHE A 284 -1.59 16.57 -7.62
C PHE A 284 -2.21 16.53 -9.02
N PHE A 285 -1.38 16.64 -10.06
CA PHE A 285 -1.83 16.52 -11.45
C PHE A 285 -2.31 15.10 -11.79
N LEU A 286 -1.73 14.08 -11.15
CA LEU A 286 -2.20 12.71 -11.29
C LEU A 286 -3.61 12.53 -10.72
N SER A 287 -3.86 13.08 -9.53
CA SER A 287 -5.20 13.09 -8.92
C SER A 287 -6.19 13.91 -9.74
N LEU A 288 -5.76 15.05 -10.29
CA LEU A 288 -6.56 15.82 -11.25
C LEU A 288 -6.93 15.01 -12.49
N GLY A 289 -5.98 14.29 -13.08
CA GLY A 289 -6.22 13.41 -14.23
C GLY A 289 -7.24 12.32 -13.93
N GLY A 290 -7.11 11.64 -12.78
CA GLY A 290 -8.12 10.67 -12.33
C GLY A 290 -9.50 11.30 -12.15
N GLY A 291 -9.56 12.49 -11.55
CA GLY A 291 -10.81 13.25 -11.39
C GLY A 291 -11.46 13.60 -12.72
N ILE A 292 -10.69 14.03 -13.72
CA ILE A 292 -11.19 14.34 -15.07
C ILE A 292 -11.84 13.11 -15.70
N LEU A 293 -11.21 11.93 -15.58
CA LEU A 293 -11.73 10.70 -16.17
C LEU A 293 -13.05 10.26 -15.52
N VAL A 294 -13.13 10.33 -14.18
CA VAL A 294 -14.39 10.08 -13.44
C VAL A 294 -15.47 11.09 -13.85
N GLY A 295 -15.10 12.38 -13.92
CA GLY A 295 -15.98 13.47 -14.30
C GLY A 295 -16.49 13.37 -15.74
N ILE A 296 -15.72 12.80 -16.66
CA ILE A 296 -16.18 12.53 -18.04
C ILE A 296 -17.13 11.33 -18.07
N PHE A 297 -16.79 10.25 -17.35
CA PHE A 297 -17.54 8.99 -17.41
C PHE A 297 -18.96 9.12 -16.85
N PHE A 298 -19.12 9.69 -15.66
CA PHE A 298 -20.39 9.68 -14.95
C PHE A 298 -21.54 10.39 -15.70
N PRO A 299 -21.36 11.61 -16.26
CA PRO A 299 -22.38 12.27 -17.07
C PRO A 299 -22.68 11.54 -18.38
N LEU A 300 -21.67 10.94 -19.03
CA LEU A 300 -21.88 10.17 -20.26
C LEU A 300 -22.65 8.87 -19.97
N ALA A 301 -22.33 8.19 -18.87
CA ALA A 301 -23.06 7.00 -18.40
C ALA A 301 -24.52 7.34 -18.11
N ASN A 302 -24.80 8.46 -17.44
CA ASN A 302 -26.16 8.96 -17.22
C ASN A 302 -26.88 9.26 -18.54
N CYS A 303 -26.22 9.94 -19.49
CA CYS A 303 -26.80 10.24 -20.80
C CYS A 303 -27.25 8.97 -21.52
N PHE A 304 -26.40 7.93 -21.54
CA PHE A 304 -26.74 6.64 -22.17
C PHE A 304 -27.84 5.88 -21.42
N TYR A 305 -27.74 5.78 -20.08
CA TYR A 305 -28.66 4.99 -19.27
C TYR A 305 -30.09 5.57 -19.22
N LEU A 306 -30.21 6.89 -19.40
CA LEU A 306 -31.48 7.62 -19.41
C LEU A 306 -32.09 7.78 -20.82
N ARG A 307 -31.32 7.54 -21.90
CA ARG A 307 -31.71 7.80 -23.30
C ARG A 307 -33.05 7.18 -23.74
N LYS A 308 -33.48 6.07 -23.13
CA LYS A 308 -34.69 5.33 -23.54
C LYS A 308 -35.96 5.70 -22.77
N LYS A 309 -35.94 6.66 -21.83
CA LYS A 309 -37.03 6.86 -20.86
C LYS A 309 -37.56 8.31 -20.89
N ARG A 310 -38.89 8.46 -21.02
CA ARG A 310 -39.58 9.75 -21.15
C ARG A 310 -40.26 10.25 -19.86
N GLN A 311 -40.46 9.42 -18.84
CA GLN A 311 -41.15 9.81 -17.61
C GLN A 311 -40.18 10.34 -16.53
N GLU A 312 -40.44 11.55 -16.02
CA GLU A 312 -39.60 12.23 -15.01
C GLU A 312 -39.35 11.42 -13.74
N LYS A 313 -40.37 10.71 -13.23
CA LYS A 313 -40.23 9.83 -12.05
C LYS A 313 -39.27 8.66 -12.30
N GLU A 314 -39.26 8.10 -13.51
CA GLU A 314 -38.33 7.02 -13.87
C GLU A 314 -36.90 7.53 -14.14
N LEU A 315 -36.78 8.76 -14.66
CA LEU A 315 -35.50 9.47 -14.83
C LEU A 315 -34.80 9.68 -13.49
N ALA A 316 -35.51 10.23 -12.50
CA ALA A 316 -34.97 10.48 -11.16
C ALA A 316 -34.55 9.18 -10.45
N LYS A 317 -35.38 8.12 -10.51
CA LYS A 317 -35.09 6.83 -9.90
C LYS A 317 -33.83 6.17 -10.49
N LYS A 318 -33.66 6.23 -11.82
CA LYS A 318 -32.49 5.65 -12.50
C LYS A 318 -31.21 6.45 -12.31
N ALA A 319 -31.30 7.78 -12.31
CA ALA A 319 -30.16 8.63 -11.98
C ALA A 319 -29.68 8.38 -10.53
N GLY A 320 -30.63 8.27 -9.59
CA GLY A 320 -30.34 7.90 -8.20
C GLY A 320 -29.69 6.52 -8.07
N PHE A 321 -30.11 5.54 -8.89
CA PHE A 321 -29.49 4.21 -8.92
C PHE A 321 -28.02 4.24 -9.38
N LEU A 322 -27.71 4.96 -10.46
CA LEU A 322 -26.31 5.11 -10.91
C LEU A 322 -25.44 5.84 -9.89
N TYR A 323 -25.99 6.85 -9.22
CA TYR A 323 -25.30 7.51 -8.10
C TYR A 323 -25.04 6.56 -6.94
N ALA A 324 -26.00 5.70 -6.58
CA ALA A 324 -25.80 4.67 -5.57
C ALA A 324 -24.71 3.66 -5.99
N CYS A 325 -24.65 3.28 -7.26
CA CYS A 325 -23.58 2.43 -7.78
C CYS A 325 -22.19 3.08 -7.63
N ASP A 326 -22.05 4.36 -7.95
CA ASP A 326 -20.80 5.10 -7.77
C ASP A 326 -20.37 5.12 -6.30
N LEU A 327 -21.30 5.40 -5.37
CA LEU A 327 -21.03 5.40 -3.94
C LEU A 327 -20.66 4.01 -3.39
N ILE A 328 -21.33 2.94 -3.84
CA ILE A 328 -20.98 1.57 -3.48
C ILE A 328 -19.59 1.23 -4.01
N GLY A 329 -19.28 1.65 -5.23
CA GLY A 329 -17.96 1.55 -5.84
C GLY A 329 -16.89 2.24 -5.01
N GLY A 330 -17.09 3.50 -4.65
CA GLY A 330 -16.18 4.26 -3.81
C GLY A 330 -16.01 3.66 -2.40
N ALA A 331 -17.10 3.28 -1.74
CA ALA A 331 -17.02 2.68 -0.40
C ALA A 331 -16.31 1.32 -0.44
N GLY A 332 -16.72 0.43 -1.35
CA GLY A 332 -16.11 -0.88 -1.52
C GLY A 332 -14.66 -0.81 -1.98
N GLY A 333 -14.37 0.04 -2.96
CA GLY A 333 -13.02 0.26 -3.50
C GLY A 333 -12.05 0.77 -2.45
N GLY A 334 -12.46 1.73 -1.61
CA GLY A 334 -11.64 2.23 -0.51
C GLY A 334 -11.29 1.13 0.51
N ILE A 335 -12.27 0.35 0.94
CA ILE A 335 -12.06 -0.74 1.90
C ILE A 335 -11.18 -1.84 1.28
N VAL A 336 -11.53 -2.33 0.09
CA VAL A 336 -10.82 -3.43 -0.58
C VAL A 336 -9.38 -3.02 -0.90
N LEU A 337 -9.15 -1.81 -1.41
CA LEU A 337 -7.80 -1.34 -1.68
C LEU A 337 -6.97 -1.24 -0.39
N SER A 338 -7.48 -0.52 0.62
CA SER A 338 -6.71 -0.20 1.81
C SER A 338 -6.48 -1.38 2.75
N VAL A 339 -7.48 -2.25 2.92
CA VAL A 339 -7.45 -3.36 3.90
C VAL A 339 -6.94 -4.65 3.28
N VAL A 340 -7.18 -4.88 1.99
CA VAL A 340 -6.87 -6.16 1.33
C VAL A 340 -5.73 -6.00 0.35
N PHE A 341 -5.88 -5.17 -0.69
CA PHE A 341 -4.96 -5.18 -1.81
C PHE A 341 -3.58 -4.65 -1.42
N LEU A 342 -3.52 -3.52 -0.72
CA LEU A 342 -2.26 -2.90 -0.33
C LEU A 342 -1.43 -3.78 0.65
N PRO A 343 -1.99 -4.32 1.76
CA PRO A 343 -1.23 -5.19 2.63
C PRO A 343 -0.79 -6.50 1.97
N LEU A 344 -1.68 -7.16 1.20
CA LEU A 344 -1.41 -8.50 0.66
C LEU A 344 -0.53 -8.48 -0.59
N TYR A 345 -0.78 -7.53 -1.50
CA TYR A 345 -0.16 -7.51 -2.82
C TYR A 345 0.84 -6.36 -3.01
N GLY A 346 0.82 -5.36 -2.14
CA GLY A 346 1.63 -4.15 -2.28
C GLY A 346 1.10 -3.21 -3.37
N ILE A 347 1.73 -2.05 -3.51
CA ILE A 347 1.21 -0.96 -4.37
C ILE A 347 1.22 -1.39 -5.84
N ILE A 348 2.31 -1.98 -6.31
CA ILE A 348 2.50 -2.30 -7.73
C ILE A 348 1.42 -3.27 -8.24
N LYS A 349 1.22 -4.39 -7.54
CA LYS A 349 0.25 -5.41 -7.94
C LYS A 349 -1.19 -4.91 -7.77
N SER A 350 -1.46 -4.08 -6.76
CA SER A 350 -2.77 -3.46 -6.56
C SER A 350 -3.14 -2.54 -7.72
N CYS A 351 -2.22 -1.67 -8.16
CA CYS A 351 -2.43 -0.81 -9.32
C CYS A 351 -2.68 -1.62 -10.59
N ASN A 352 -1.88 -2.66 -10.83
CA ASN A 352 -2.04 -3.52 -11.99
C ASN A 352 -3.39 -4.25 -11.98
N LEU A 353 -3.86 -4.73 -10.82
CA LEU A 353 -5.17 -5.37 -10.68
C LEU A 353 -6.31 -4.41 -11.04
N ILE A 354 -6.30 -3.19 -10.51
CA ILE A 354 -7.31 -2.18 -10.83
C ILE A 354 -7.27 -1.83 -12.32
N GLY A 355 -6.07 -1.63 -12.88
CA GLY A 355 -5.92 -1.37 -14.31
C GLY A 355 -6.50 -2.48 -15.17
N ILE A 356 -6.24 -3.74 -14.83
CA ILE A 356 -6.81 -4.89 -15.55
C ILE A 356 -8.34 -4.90 -15.48
N PHE A 357 -8.95 -4.71 -14.30
CA PHE A 357 -10.40 -4.68 -14.17
C PHE A 357 -11.04 -3.55 -14.99
N LEU A 358 -10.41 -2.37 -15.04
CA LEU A 358 -10.87 -1.26 -15.87
C LEU A 358 -10.77 -1.56 -17.38
N ILE A 359 -9.76 -2.31 -17.82
CA ILE A 359 -9.68 -2.78 -19.21
C ILE A 359 -10.84 -3.72 -19.53
N GLU A 360 -11.13 -4.69 -18.66
CA GLU A 360 -12.24 -5.62 -18.87
C GLU A 360 -13.57 -4.88 -18.97
N GLU A 361 -13.83 -3.95 -18.05
CA GLU A 361 -15.01 -3.09 -18.09
C GLU A 361 -15.09 -2.28 -19.39
N ALA A 362 -13.98 -1.71 -19.85
CA ALA A 362 -13.91 -0.97 -21.11
C ALA A 362 -14.26 -1.85 -22.32
N ILE A 363 -13.76 -3.10 -22.36
CA ILE A 363 -14.05 -4.06 -23.43
C ILE A 363 -15.54 -4.42 -23.44
N PHE A 364 -16.11 -4.78 -22.30
CA PHE A 364 -17.54 -5.15 -22.22
C PHE A 364 -18.46 -3.97 -22.54
N LEU A 365 -18.11 -2.75 -22.14
CA LEU A 365 -18.83 -1.54 -22.54
C LEU A 365 -18.73 -1.27 -24.04
N TYR A 366 -17.54 -1.41 -24.62
CA TYR A 366 -17.37 -1.25 -26.07
C TYR A 366 -18.21 -2.26 -26.85
N LEU A 367 -18.24 -3.53 -26.43
CA LEU A 367 -19.08 -4.57 -27.03
C LEU A 367 -20.57 -4.30 -26.87
N LEU A 368 -21.00 -3.70 -25.75
CA LEU A 368 -22.39 -3.30 -25.54
C LEU A 368 -22.78 -2.14 -26.46
N LEU A 369 -21.89 -1.17 -26.66
CA LEU A 369 -22.16 0.08 -27.40
C LEU A 369 -22.05 -0.06 -28.93
N LYS A 370 -21.36 -1.09 -29.42
CA LYS A 370 -21.25 -1.42 -30.86
C LYS A 370 -22.46 -2.19 -31.39
N ARG A 371 -23.28 -2.76 -30.50
CA ARG A 371 -24.57 -3.37 -30.83
C ARG A 371 -25.67 -2.33 -30.78
#